data_AF-A0A9X8ED64-F1
#
_entry.id   AF-A0A9X8ED64-F1
#
_cell.length_a   1.000
_cell.length_b   1.000
_cell.length_c   1.000
_cell.angle_alpha   90.00
_cell.angle_beta   90.00
_cell.angle_gamma   90.00
#
_symmetry.space_group_name_H-M   'P 1'
#
loop_
_entity.id
_entity.type
_entity.pdbx_description
1 polymer ?
#
loop_
_entity_poly.entity_id
_entity_poly.type
_entity_poly.pdbx_seq_one_letter_code
_entity_poly.pdbx_strand_id
1 'polypeptide(L)'
;MPELHVRAVSGRNLYDAQTFGKQDPFCKVQVGNQVQKTKVHDNGGRFPVWNEKFIFRVNDPQLEQIVITIEDKNVVDNAYI
;
A
#
# COMPACT_ATOMS: atom_id res chain seq x y z
N MET A 1 23.94 4.25 -5.23
CA MET A 1 22.61 3.64 -5.18
C MET A 1 21.61 4.68 -5.66
N PRO A 2 21.01 4.51 -6.84
CA PRO A 2 19.94 5.40 -7.31
C PRO A 2 18.76 5.42 -6.33
N GLU A 3 17.97 6.49 -6.40
CA GLU A 3 16.76 6.65 -5.61
C GLU A 3 15.52 6.38 -6.45
N LEU A 4 14.58 5.61 -5.89
CA LEU A 4 13.23 5.43 -6.45
C LEU A 4 12.24 6.24 -5.61
N HIS A 5 11.63 7.25 -6.23
CA HIS A 5 10.63 8.09 -5.59
C HIS A 5 9.24 7.57 -5.93
N VAL A 6 8.51 7.10 -4.93
CA VAL A 6 7.17 6.52 -5.09
C VAL A 6 6.14 7.42 -4.42
N ARG A 7 4.99 7.65 -5.06
CA ARG A 7 3.86 8.34 -4.44
C ARG A 7 2.61 7.47 -4.50
N ALA A 8 2.17 6.98 -3.35
CA ALA A 8 0.90 6.27 -3.22
C ALA A 8 -0.23 7.31 -3.15
N VAL A 9 -0.95 7.51 -4.26
CA VAL A 9 -1.98 8.55 -4.35
C VAL A 9 -3.32 8.07 -3.81
N SER A 10 -3.92 7.05 -4.43
CA SER A 10 -5.26 6.55 -4.10
C SER A 10 -5.49 5.14 -4.64
N GLY A 11 -6.38 4.37 -4.00
CA GLY A 11 -6.98 3.16 -4.54
C GLY A 11 -8.36 3.44 -5.16
N ARG A 12 -8.80 2.62 -6.11
CA ARG A 12 -10.14 2.74 -6.71
C ARG A 12 -10.71 1.36 -6.96
N ASN A 13 -12.01 1.21 -6.68
CA ASN A 13 -12.74 -0.04 -6.87
C ASN A 13 -12.09 -1.23 -6.14
N LEU A 14 -11.50 -1.01 -4.96
CA LEU A 14 -10.95 -2.10 -4.16
C LEU A 14 -12.02 -3.18 -3.92
N TYR A 15 -11.60 -4.42 -3.79
CA TYR A 15 -12.52 -5.47 -3.34
C TYR A 15 -12.98 -5.10 -1.93
N ASP A 16 -14.25 -5.33 -1.63
CA ASP A 16 -14.80 -5.08 -0.31
C ASP A 16 -14.97 -6.42 0.37
N ALA A 17 -14.05 -6.75 1.27
CA ALA A 17 -14.07 -8.00 2.02
C ALA A 17 -14.93 -7.91 3.28
N GLN A 18 -15.47 -6.73 3.63
CA GLN A 18 -16.19 -6.53 4.88
C GLN A 18 -17.69 -6.80 4.74
N THR A 19 -18.23 -7.60 5.66
CA THR A 19 -19.68 -7.79 5.80
C THR A 19 -20.35 -6.65 6.57
N PHE A 20 -19.61 -6.00 7.48
CA PHE A 20 -20.08 -4.90 8.30
C PHE A 20 -18.99 -3.83 8.44
N GLY A 21 -19.39 -2.55 8.37
CA GLY A 21 -18.46 -1.43 8.45
C GLY A 21 -17.85 -1.05 7.10
N LYS A 22 -16.83 -0.18 7.12
CA LYS A 22 -16.00 0.14 5.97
C LYS A 22 -14.58 -0.33 6.23
N GLN A 23 -13.92 -0.83 5.18
CA GLN A 23 -12.51 -1.17 5.24
C GLN A 23 -11.64 0.05 5.51
N ASP A 24 -10.52 -0.22 6.18
CA ASP A 24 -9.47 0.70 6.62
C ASP A 24 -8.19 0.42 5.82
N PRO A 25 -8.18 0.74 4.51
CA PRO A 25 -7.11 0.33 3.62
C PRO A 25 -5.84 1.17 3.81
N PHE A 26 -4.69 0.52 3.66
CA PHE A 26 -3.39 1.16 3.53
C PHE A 26 -2.58 0.52 2.40
N CYS A 27 -1.68 1.31 1.81
CA CYS A 27 -0.78 0.85 0.76
C CYS A 27 0.58 0.53 1.36
N LYS A 28 1.07 -0.68 1.13
CA LYS A 28 2.42 -1.14 1.46
C LYS A 28 3.26 -1.21 0.19
N VAL A 29 4.47 -0.66 0.25
CA VAL A 29 5.43 -0.64 -0.84
C VAL A 29 6.73 -1.28 -0.36
N GLN A 30 7.18 -2.30 -1.07
CA GLN A 30 8.41 -3.01 -0.80
C GLN A 30 9.36 -2.95 -2.00
N VAL A 31 10.64 -2.64 -1.74
CA VAL A 31 11.73 -2.66 -2.72
C VAL A 31 12.93 -3.35 -2.07
N GLY A 32 13.25 -4.57 -2.53
CA GLY A 32 14.20 -5.44 -1.85
C GLY A 32 13.80 -5.71 -0.39
N ASN A 33 14.66 -5.31 0.56
CA ASN A 33 14.43 -5.43 2.00
C ASN A 33 13.77 -4.19 2.64
N GLN A 34 13.56 -3.11 1.87
CA GLN A 34 12.94 -1.89 2.38
C GLN A 34 11.42 -2.00 2.24
N VAL A 35 10.70 -1.88 3.35
CA VAL A 35 9.24 -1.87 3.39
C VAL A 35 8.79 -0.55 4.01
N GLN A 36 7.95 0.19 3.29
CA GLN A 36 7.28 1.39 3.79
C GLN A 36 5.78 1.27 3.54
N LYS A 37 4.96 1.92 4.36
CA LYS A 37 3.50 1.91 4.22
C LYS A 37 2.93 3.30 4.42
N THR A 38 1.79 3.55 3.79
CA THR A 38 0.99 4.75 4.06
C THR A 38 0.40 4.67 5.46
N LYS A 39 -0.10 5.80 5.94
CA LYS A 39 -1.12 5.83 6.97
C LYS A 39 -2.36 5.07 6.49
N VAL A 40 -3.08 4.55 7.46
CA VAL A 40 -4.37 3.91 7.23
C VAL A 40 -5.40 4.98 6.90
N HIS A 41 -6.22 4.74 5.88
CA HIS A 41 -7.38 5.58 5.61
C HIS A 41 -8.57 4.97 6.37
N ASP A 42 -8.81 5.46 7.58
CA ASP A 42 -9.92 4.99 8.40
C ASP A 42 -11.26 5.25 7.69
N ASN A 43 -12.09 4.22 7.56
CA ASN A 43 -13.34 4.19 6.79
C ASN A 43 -13.17 4.56 5.30
N GLY A 44 -12.00 4.29 4.72
CA GLY A 44 -11.68 4.60 3.32
C GLY A 44 -12.49 3.81 2.30
N GLY A 45 -13.01 2.65 2.69
CA GLY A 45 -13.87 1.84 1.84
C GLY A 45 -13.17 1.45 0.54
N ARG A 46 -13.91 1.46 -0.57
CA ARG A 46 -13.40 1.04 -1.89
C ARG A 46 -12.60 2.12 -2.65
N PHE A 47 -12.50 3.33 -2.10
CA PHE A 47 -11.90 4.49 -2.77
C PHE A 47 -10.98 5.31 -1.85
N PRO A 48 -9.96 4.69 -1.23
CA PRO A 48 -9.08 5.41 -0.31
C PRO A 48 -8.15 6.39 -1.03
N VAL A 49 -7.83 7.48 -0.33
CA VAL A 49 -6.81 8.47 -0.71
C VAL A 49 -5.76 8.53 0.39
N TRP A 50 -4.47 8.39 0.03
CA TRP A 50 -3.35 8.47 0.98
C TRP A 50 -2.46 9.67 0.67
N ASN A 51 -2.08 9.81 -0.60
CA ASN A 51 -1.25 10.90 -1.10
C ASN A 51 0.11 11.02 -0.39
N GLU A 52 0.74 9.89 -0.08
CA GLU A 52 2.01 9.82 0.64
C GLU A 52 3.17 9.48 -0.29
N LYS A 53 4.37 9.98 0.05
CA LYS A 53 5.60 9.81 -0.72
C LYS A 53 6.59 8.94 0.05
N PHE A 54 7.27 8.07 -0.67
CA PHE A 54 8.33 7.21 -0.17
C PHE A 54 9.58 7.38 -1.05
N ILE A 55 10.74 7.25 -0.43
CA ILE A 55 12.02 7.21 -1.12
C ILE A 55 12.69 5.89 -0.75
N PHE A 56 13.10 5.14 -1.76
CA PHE A 56 13.82 3.87 -1.62
C PHE A 56 15.19 4.01 -2.24
N ARG A 57 16.22 3.45 -1.59
CA ARG A 57 17.55 3.31 -2.19
C ARG A 57 17.62 1.99 -2.93
N VAL A 58 17.86 2.02 -4.23
CA VAL A 58 17.88 0.82 -5.07
C VAL A 58 19.33 0.38 -5.26
N ASN A 59 19.61 -0.90 -4.98
CA ASN A 59 20.93 -1.48 -5.15
C ASN A 59 21.21 -1.75 -6.64
N ASP A 60 20.29 -2.48 -7.29
CA ASP A 60 20.32 -2.79 -8.71
C ASP A 60 18.92 -2.59 -9.33
N PRO A 61 18.71 -1.51 -10.09
CA PRO A 61 17.42 -1.21 -10.73
C PRO A 61 16.94 -2.24 -11.75
N GLN A 62 17.81 -3.13 -12.24
CA GLN A 62 17.41 -4.17 -13.20
C GLN A 62 16.93 -5.45 -12.51
N LEU A 63 17.36 -5.69 -11.27
CA LEU A 63 17.04 -6.91 -10.52
C LEU A 63 16.01 -6.69 -9.41
N GLU A 64 16.04 -5.53 -8.75
CA GLU A 64 15.14 -5.26 -7.63
C GLU A 64 13.72 -4.90 -8.12
N GLN A 65 12.75 -5.71 -7.69
CA GLN A 65 11.34 -5.49 -8.00
C GLN A 65 10.68 -4.62 -6.94
N ILE A 66 9.73 -3.79 -7.39
CA ILE A 66 8.78 -3.11 -6.53
C ILE A 66 7.55 -4.01 -6.34
N VAL A 67 7.21 -4.28 -5.09
CA VAL A 67 5.98 -4.99 -4.71
C VAL A 67 5.06 -4.00 -4.02
N ILE A 68 3.83 -3.88 -4.52
CA ILE A 68 2.81 -3.00 -3.99
C ILE A 68 1.63 -3.84 -3.55
N THR A 69 1.16 -3.63 -2.33
CA THR A 69 0.07 -4.40 -1.74
C THR A 69 -0.88 -3.45 -1.03
N ILE A 70 -2.18 -3.68 -1.17
CA ILE A 70 -3.21 -3.01 -0.38
C ILE A 70 -3.73 -3.99 0.65
N GLU A 71 -3.77 -3.56 1.90
CA GLU A 71 -4.18 -4.37 3.06
C GLU A 71 -5.27 -3.59 3.83
N ASP A 72 -6.24 -4.30 4.43
CA ASP A 72 -7.25 -3.74 5.34
C ASP A 72 -6.80 -3.93 6.79
N LYS A 73 -6.71 -2.85 7.57
CA LYS A 73 -6.38 -2.92 9.00
C LYS A 73 -7.41 -3.72 9.81
N ASN A 74 -8.66 -3.76 9.35
CA ASN A 74 -9.78 -4.34 10.09
C ASN A 74 -9.94 -5.86 9.89
N VAL A 75 -9.22 -6.47 8.95
CA VAL A 75 -9.28 -7.92 8.72
C VAL A 75 -8.17 -8.60 9.51
N VAL A 76 -8.54 -9.52 10.39
CA VAL A 76 -7.61 -10.30 11.23
C VAL A 76 -6.96 -11.45 10.45
N ASP A 77 -7.58 -11.85 9.33
CA ASP A 77 -7.02 -12.80 8.38
C ASP A 77 -6.28 -12.04 7.27
N ASN A 78 -5.18 -12.58 6.74
CA ASN A 78 -4.30 -11.91 5.76
C ASN A 78 -4.95 -11.71 4.38
N ALA A 79 -6.15 -11.12 4.30
CA ALA A 79 -6.88 -10.87 3.08
C ALA A 79 -6.37 -9.58 2.43
N TYR A 80 -5.78 -9.73 1.26
CA TYR A 80 -5.46 -8.62 0.36
C TYR A 80 -6.76 -8.12 -0.31
N ILE A 81 -6.96 -6.80 -0.37
CA ILE A 81 -8.19 -6.15 -0.88
C ILE A 81 -7.94 -5.16 -2.02
#